data_AF-A0A1V5WG95-F1
#
_entry.id   AF-A0A1V5WG95-F1
#
_cell.length_a   1.000
_cell.length_b   1.000
_cell.length_c   1.000
_cell.angle_alpha   90.00
_cell.angle_beta   90.00
_cell.angle_gamma   90.00
#
_symmetry.space_group_name_H-M   'P 1'
#
loop_
_entity.id
_entity.type
_entity.pdbx_description
1 polymer ?
#
loop_
_entity_poly.entity_id
_entity_poly.type
_entity_poly.pdbx_seq_one_letter_code
_entity_poly.pdbx_strand_id
1 'polypeptide(L)'
;MEKYSEPERIYAYQYKSVSHSLFDKVFRYWLNYAFRFIPPAMSANLLSMTGNLGSWFALILLVVLGDRVDLPHHRIVFALASFSVFFYHTVDNLDGRQAKRAGSCGPLGEFVDHWFDSFNVFFFPLGAIAAFPVIPLSWGIAIIILAGIADWLALREVMKTNVMYFGPVSTDEGIFVYWALLFFISILGYDFWAAPLPGIGIPPIGIVVFGVGLNFIYQIFRVLITYRFMGLREILVESLYYIPIILWIVATAPVLGERFALISGLLAIGFTGSRHVGDLLRVRLTGLALPRFYPDLAICLLFMLSVLFVNAIILPLPAWLLLFPMVVLFVDTAHALVLQFMRTARRVYECLGVTLFGTSPERAVAVEPVIQK
;
A
#
# COMPACT_ATOMS: atom_id res chain seq x y z
N MET A 1 25.15 -10.78 1.42
CA MET A 1 25.51 -9.37 1.65
C MET A 1 24.81 -8.51 0.62
N GLU A 2 24.30 -7.35 1.04
CA GLU A 2 23.66 -6.39 0.12
C GLU A 2 24.69 -5.72 -0.76
N LYS A 3 24.31 -5.43 -2.01
CA LYS A 3 25.16 -4.73 -2.97
C LYS A 3 24.56 -3.36 -3.22
N TYR A 4 25.38 -2.32 -3.15
CA TYR A 4 24.99 -0.94 -3.40
C TYR A 4 25.60 -0.50 -4.73
N SER A 5 24.77 -0.13 -5.70
CA SER A 5 25.24 0.38 -7.00
C SER A 5 25.67 1.84 -6.92
N GLU A 6 25.04 2.62 -6.02
CA GLU A 6 25.31 4.04 -5.82
C GLU A 6 25.47 4.34 -4.31
N PRO A 7 26.51 3.82 -3.64
CA PRO A 7 26.63 3.88 -2.18
C PRO A 7 26.63 5.31 -1.62
N GLU A 8 27.06 6.29 -2.41
CA GLU A 8 27.11 7.72 -2.06
C GLU A 8 25.75 8.43 -2.14
N ARG A 9 24.75 7.81 -2.80
CA ARG A 9 23.43 8.42 -3.05
C ARG A 9 22.74 8.87 -1.75
N ILE A 10 22.94 8.12 -0.67
CA ILE A 10 22.36 8.40 0.64
C ILE A 10 22.81 9.76 1.21
N TYR A 11 24.01 10.23 0.86
CA TYR A 11 24.53 11.53 1.31
C TYR A 11 24.03 12.70 0.46
N ALA A 12 23.58 12.44 -0.77
CA ALA A 12 23.06 13.43 -1.71
C ALA A 12 21.53 13.57 -1.63
N TYR A 13 20.90 12.96 -0.61
CA TYR A 13 19.45 12.94 -0.45
C TYR A 13 18.86 14.36 -0.37
N GLN A 14 17.81 14.60 -1.17
CA GLN A 14 16.97 15.79 -1.08
C GLN A 14 15.51 15.39 -1.29
N TYR A 15 14.64 15.80 -0.37
CA TYR A 15 13.19 15.68 -0.55
C TYR A 15 12.68 16.84 -1.39
N LYS A 16 12.03 16.55 -2.52
CA LYS A 16 11.33 17.54 -3.35
C LYS A 16 9.97 16.99 -3.73
N SER A 17 8.94 17.79 -3.50
CA SER A 17 7.57 17.47 -3.87
C SER A 17 6.90 18.67 -4.54
N VAL A 18 6.05 18.41 -5.53
CA VAL A 18 5.16 19.38 -6.15
C VAL A 18 3.76 18.84 -6.03
N SER A 19 2.87 19.61 -5.38
CA SER A 19 1.48 19.21 -5.19
C SER A 19 0.52 20.15 -5.90
N HIS A 20 -0.37 19.55 -6.67
CA HIS A 20 -1.56 20.14 -7.27
C HIS A 20 -2.83 19.43 -6.78
N SER A 21 -2.76 18.73 -5.64
CA SER A 21 -3.89 18.04 -5.02
C SER A 21 -5.08 19.00 -4.85
N LEU A 22 -6.27 18.49 -5.15
CA LEU A 22 -7.53 19.25 -5.08
C LEU A 22 -7.87 19.59 -3.64
N PHE A 23 -7.57 18.69 -2.71
CA PHE A 23 -7.96 18.88 -1.31
C PHE A 23 -6.89 19.55 -0.44
N ASP A 24 -5.69 19.79 -0.96
CA ASP A 24 -4.59 20.45 -0.22
C ASP A 24 -5.01 21.73 0.51
N LYS A 25 -5.78 22.60 -0.16
CA LYS A 25 -6.22 23.88 0.41
C LYS A 25 -7.19 23.70 1.57
N VAL A 26 -8.10 22.72 1.46
CA VAL A 26 -9.11 22.44 2.47
C VAL A 26 -8.45 21.76 3.67
N PHE A 27 -7.64 20.73 3.43
CA PHE A 27 -6.97 19.99 4.49
C PHE A 27 -5.93 20.82 5.22
N ARG A 28 -5.32 21.82 4.59
CA ARG A 28 -4.34 22.69 5.26
C ARG A 28 -4.87 23.27 6.58
N TYR A 29 -6.13 23.70 6.63
CA TYR A 29 -6.73 24.24 7.85
C TYR A 29 -6.87 23.17 8.93
N TRP A 30 -7.39 21.99 8.55
CA TRP A 30 -7.51 20.85 9.44
C TRP A 30 -6.14 20.40 9.97
N LEU A 31 -5.15 20.20 9.09
CA LEU A 31 -3.81 19.76 9.46
C LEU A 31 -3.10 20.78 10.35
N ASN A 32 -3.29 22.09 10.13
CA ASN A 32 -2.76 23.13 11.03
C ASN A 32 -3.37 23.04 12.44
N TYR A 33 -4.65 22.68 12.53
CA TYR A 33 -5.32 22.47 13.80
C TYR A 33 -4.85 21.17 14.46
N ALA A 34 -4.89 20.06 13.73
CA ALA A 34 -4.49 18.73 14.19
C ALA A 34 -3.02 18.69 14.66
N PHE A 35 -2.12 19.41 13.99
CA PHE A 35 -0.70 19.46 14.35
C PHE A 35 -0.45 20.00 15.77
N ARG A 36 -1.37 20.81 16.32
CA ARG A 36 -1.27 21.34 17.70
C ARG A 36 -1.35 20.23 18.75
N PHE A 37 -1.96 19.09 18.41
CA PHE A 37 -2.11 17.94 19.29
C PHE A 37 -0.92 16.97 19.21
N ILE A 38 -0.01 17.15 18.25
CA ILE A 38 1.18 16.29 18.14
C ILE A 38 2.21 16.70 19.18
N PRO A 39 2.58 15.80 20.13
CA PRO A 39 3.57 16.10 21.14
C PRO A 39 4.92 16.47 20.52
N PRO A 40 5.61 17.53 20.98
CA PRO A 40 6.91 17.90 20.43
C PRO A 40 7.97 16.79 20.49
N ALA A 41 7.90 15.93 21.51
CA ALA A 41 8.83 14.81 21.72
C ALA A 41 8.56 13.59 20.83
N MET A 42 7.42 13.53 20.13
CA MET A 42 7.09 12.41 19.26
C MET A 42 7.92 12.51 17.96
N SER A 43 8.66 11.47 17.58
CA SER A 43 9.39 11.48 16.31
C SER A 43 8.43 11.37 15.12
N ALA A 44 8.84 11.88 13.96
CA ALA A 44 8.05 11.76 12.72
C ALA A 44 7.78 10.29 12.36
N ASN A 45 8.80 9.44 12.44
CA ASN A 45 8.66 8.02 12.13
C ASN A 45 7.67 7.30 13.05
N LEU A 46 7.67 7.62 14.35
CA LEU A 46 6.67 7.07 15.27
C LEU A 46 5.26 7.55 14.91
N LEU A 47 5.14 8.78 14.40
CA LEU A 47 3.87 9.34 13.94
C LEU A 47 3.34 8.56 12.73
N SER A 48 4.13 8.37 11.67
CA SER A 48 3.73 7.58 10.48
C SER A 48 3.37 6.14 10.87
N MET A 49 4.18 5.49 11.73
CA MET A 49 3.90 4.15 12.25
C MET A 49 2.57 4.09 13.01
N THR A 50 2.28 5.10 13.84
CA THR A 50 1.02 5.17 14.62
C THR A 50 -0.18 5.38 13.71
N GLY A 51 -0.06 6.25 12.70
CA GLY A 51 -1.10 6.47 11.70
C GLY A 51 -1.48 5.17 10.99
N ASN A 52 -0.48 4.40 10.58
CA ASN A 52 -0.65 3.12 9.90
C ASN A 52 -1.31 2.02 10.74
N LEU A 53 -1.18 2.07 12.07
CA LEU A 53 -2.00 1.18 12.93
C LEU A 53 -3.51 1.43 12.75
N GLY A 54 -3.89 2.68 12.46
CA GLY A 54 -5.27 3.04 12.13
C GLY A 54 -5.77 2.40 10.83
N SER A 55 -4.97 2.45 9.75
CA SER A 55 -5.34 1.83 8.47
C SER A 55 -5.44 0.30 8.60
N TRP A 56 -4.52 -0.33 9.32
CA TRP A 56 -4.52 -1.78 9.55
C TRP A 56 -5.69 -2.22 10.42
N PHE A 57 -6.04 -1.42 11.44
CA PHE A 57 -7.24 -1.66 12.24
C PHE A 57 -8.51 -1.57 11.37
N ALA A 58 -8.62 -0.58 10.48
CA ALA A 58 -9.73 -0.47 9.54
C ALA A 58 -9.82 -1.70 8.62
N LEU A 59 -8.69 -2.17 8.09
CA LEU A 59 -8.64 -3.40 7.28
C LEU A 59 -9.19 -4.60 8.06
N ILE A 60 -8.71 -4.82 9.29
CA ILE A 60 -9.13 -5.95 10.12
C ILE A 60 -10.63 -5.88 10.39
N LEU A 61 -11.16 -4.70 10.74
CA LEU A 61 -12.60 -4.50 10.93
C LEU A 61 -13.40 -4.91 9.69
N LEU A 62 -12.99 -4.44 8.51
CA LEU A 62 -13.68 -4.72 7.25
C LEU A 62 -13.59 -6.20 6.85
N VAL A 63 -12.42 -6.83 7.04
CA VAL A 63 -12.21 -8.24 6.72
C VAL A 63 -12.98 -9.17 7.67
N VAL A 64 -13.08 -8.82 8.95
CA VAL A 64 -13.70 -9.70 9.96
C VAL A 64 -15.21 -9.46 10.09
N LEU A 65 -15.65 -8.21 9.97
CA LEU A 65 -17.02 -7.78 10.29
C LEU A 65 -17.74 -7.06 9.14
N GLY A 66 -17.06 -6.71 8.06
CA GLY A 66 -17.60 -5.86 7.00
C GLY A 66 -18.80 -6.46 6.26
N ASP A 67 -18.80 -7.77 6.03
CA ASP A 67 -19.89 -8.49 5.35
C ASP A 67 -20.93 -9.09 6.30
N ARG A 68 -20.75 -8.89 7.62
CA ARG A 68 -21.63 -9.42 8.67
C ARG A 68 -22.85 -8.54 8.90
N VAL A 69 -23.69 -8.45 7.86
CA VAL A 69 -24.92 -7.63 7.84
C VAL A 69 -25.94 -8.05 8.91
N ASP A 70 -25.80 -9.26 9.45
CA ASP A 70 -26.58 -9.81 10.55
C ASP A 70 -26.29 -9.15 11.91
N LEU A 71 -25.16 -8.45 12.04
CA LEU A 71 -24.75 -7.86 13.32
C LEU A 71 -25.66 -6.71 13.73
N PRO A 72 -26.08 -6.66 15.02
CA PRO A 72 -26.72 -5.48 15.55
C PRO A 72 -25.74 -4.31 15.43
N HIS A 73 -26.19 -3.21 14.85
CA HIS A 73 -25.39 -2.01 14.60
C HIS A 73 -24.21 -2.19 13.61
N HIS A 74 -24.35 -3.04 12.58
CA HIS A 74 -23.36 -3.21 11.50
C HIS A 74 -22.79 -1.89 10.93
N ARG A 75 -23.60 -0.83 10.86
CA ARG A 75 -23.17 0.53 10.46
C ARG A 75 -22.01 1.09 11.29
N ILE A 76 -21.89 0.71 12.57
CA ILE A 76 -20.79 1.13 13.45
C ILE A 76 -19.45 0.57 12.96
N VAL A 77 -19.41 -0.62 12.35
CA VAL A 77 -18.19 -1.20 11.77
C VAL A 77 -17.60 -0.23 10.73
N PHE A 78 -18.44 0.28 9.84
CA PHE A 78 -18.03 1.25 8.81
C PHE A 78 -17.74 2.64 9.38
N ALA A 79 -18.45 3.06 10.42
CA ALA A 79 -18.15 4.32 11.12
C ALA A 79 -16.75 4.28 11.78
N LEU A 80 -16.43 3.17 12.45
CA LEU A 80 -15.11 2.95 13.07
C LEU A 80 -14.02 2.83 12.00
N ALA A 81 -14.24 2.04 10.95
CA ALA A 81 -13.28 1.92 9.85
C ALA A 81 -13.04 3.27 9.15
N SER A 82 -14.10 4.05 8.91
CA SER A 82 -14.00 5.41 8.38
C SER A 82 -13.19 6.32 9.30
N PHE A 83 -13.50 6.35 10.60
CA PHE A 83 -12.72 7.13 11.56
C PHE A 83 -11.24 6.74 11.57
N SER A 84 -10.94 5.44 11.51
CA SER A 84 -9.57 4.93 11.51
C SER A 84 -8.79 5.26 10.24
N VAL A 85 -9.45 5.25 9.07
CA VAL A 85 -8.84 5.74 7.81
C VAL A 85 -8.62 7.25 7.86
N PHE A 86 -9.55 8.03 8.42
CA PHE A 86 -9.37 9.47 8.60
C PHE A 86 -8.21 9.81 9.55
N PHE A 87 -8.10 9.03 10.63
CA PHE A 87 -7.00 9.12 11.57
C PHE A 87 -5.67 8.83 10.87
N TYR A 88 -5.57 7.73 10.13
CA TYR A 88 -4.40 7.41 9.30
C TYR A 88 -4.04 8.59 8.39
N HIS A 89 -4.96 9.00 7.51
CA HIS A 89 -4.74 10.08 6.55
C HIS A 89 -4.27 11.38 7.22
N THR A 90 -4.87 11.73 8.36
CA THR A 90 -4.48 12.93 9.11
C THR A 90 -3.07 12.79 9.67
N VAL A 91 -2.76 11.69 10.33
CA VAL A 91 -1.49 11.47 11.03
C VAL A 91 -0.33 11.36 10.04
N ASP A 92 -0.56 10.66 8.94
CA ASP A 92 0.35 10.51 7.81
C ASP A 92 0.77 11.87 7.25
N ASN A 93 -0.20 12.71 6.90
CA ASN A 93 0.03 14.09 6.43
C ASN A 93 0.69 15.05 7.46
N LEU A 94 0.84 14.64 8.73
CA LEU A 94 1.51 15.41 9.76
C LEU A 94 2.97 15.00 9.97
N ASP A 95 3.42 13.86 9.45
CA ASP A 95 4.75 13.34 9.70
C ASP A 95 5.86 14.19 9.10
N GLY A 96 5.68 14.73 7.89
CA GLY A 96 6.63 15.61 7.22
C GLY A 96 6.69 16.98 7.89
N ARG A 97 5.56 17.43 8.46
CA ARG A 97 5.54 18.64 9.31
C ARG A 97 6.27 18.39 10.62
N GLN A 98 6.10 17.21 11.20
CA GLN A 98 6.81 16.81 12.41
C GLN A 98 8.30 16.65 12.16
N ALA A 99 8.70 16.09 11.01
CA ALA A 99 10.09 15.94 10.61
C ALA A 99 10.77 17.30 10.44
N LYS A 100 10.07 18.28 9.85
CA LYS A 100 10.55 19.66 9.75
C LYS A 100 10.69 20.30 11.13
N ARG A 101 9.68 20.15 12.02
CA ARG A 101 9.72 20.68 13.39
C ARG A 101 10.86 20.07 14.22
N ALA A 102 11.13 18.78 14.05
CA ALA A 102 12.13 18.02 14.80
C ALA A 102 13.53 18.03 14.16
N GLY A 103 13.71 18.66 12.99
CA GLY A 103 14.97 18.62 12.25
C GLY A 103 15.38 17.20 11.83
N SER A 104 14.42 16.31 11.60
CA SER A 104 14.64 14.89 11.28
C SER A 104 14.28 14.52 9.84
N CYS A 105 14.20 15.50 8.93
CA CYS A 105 14.03 15.25 7.50
C CYS A 105 15.22 14.47 6.95
N GLY A 106 14.97 13.40 6.21
CA GLY A 106 16.04 12.57 5.68
C GLY A 106 15.53 11.28 5.04
N PRO A 107 16.45 10.47 4.49
CA PRO A 107 16.08 9.27 3.75
C PRO A 107 15.38 8.20 4.60
N LEU A 108 15.66 8.16 5.91
CA LEU A 108 14.96 7.23 6.81
C LEU A 108 13.49 7.62 7.02
N GLY A 109 13.21 8.93 7.15
CA GLY A 109 11.83 9.40 7.31
C GLY A 109 10.98 9.06 6.10
N GLU A 110 11.48 9.39 4.91
CA GLU A 110 10.78 9.05 3.66
C GLU A 110 10.67 7.53 3.45
N PHE A 111 11.67 6.76 3.89
CA PHE A 111 11.56 5.31 3.86
C PHE A 111 10.42 4.83 4.75
N VAL A 112 10.35 5.26 6.01
CA VAL A 112 9.34 4.79 6.96
C VAL A 112 7.94 5.15 6.47
N ASP A 113 7.72 6.40 6.12
CA ASP A 113 6.47 6.93 5.57
C ASP A 113 5.98 6.07 4.38
N HIS A 114 6.71 6.10 3.27
CA HIS A 114 6.27 5.44 2.04
C HIS A 114 6.34 3.90 2.09
N TRP A 115 7.18 3.30 2.96
CA TRP A 115 7.20 1.85 3.12
C TRP A 115 5.92 1.36 3.79
N PHE A 116 5.44 2.07 4.81
CA PHE A 116 4.16 1.74 5.43
C PHE A 116 2.98 2.03 4.49
N ASP A 117 3.02 3.13 3.74
CA ASP A 117 2.00 3.45 2.74
C ASP A 117 1.88 2.42 1.62
N SER A 118 3.00 1.80 1.24
CA SER A 118 2.99 0.75 0.21
C SER A 118 2.04 -0.41 0.56
N PHE A 119 1.82 -0.71 1.84
CA PHE A 119 0.82 -1.70 2.27
C PHE A 119 -0.60 -1.19 2.06
N ASN A 120 -0.86 0.07 2.36
CA ASN A 120 -2.21 0.67 2.30
C ASN A 120 -2.76 0.73 0.88
N VAL A 121 -1.88 0.89 -0.11
CA VAL A 121 -2.22 0.76 -1.55
C VAL A 121 -2.98 -0.54 -1.84
N PHE A 122 -2.60 -1.64 -1.19
CA PHE A 122 -3.26 -2.94 -1.33
C PHE A 122 -4.39 -3.14 -0.32
N PHE A 123 -4.21 -2.65 0.91
CA PHE A 123 -5.15 -2.92 2.00
C PHE A 123 -6.49 -2.19 1.84
N PHE A 124 -6.52 -0.97 1.32
CA PHE A 124 -7.79 -0.26 1.09
C PHE A 124 -8.71 -0.95 0.08
N PRO A 125 -8.26 -1.29 -1.15
CA PRO A 125 -9.10 -2.06 -2.06
C PRO A 125 -9.44 -3.44 -1.47
N LEU A 126 -8.50 -4.10 -0.78
CA LEU A 126 -8.78 -5.38 -0.11
C LEU A 126 -9.91 -5.27 0.91
N GLY A 127 -9.90 -4.24 1.76
CA GLY A 127 -10.94 -3.98 2.75
C GLY A 127 -12.31 -3.78 2.12
N ALA A 128 -12.39 -3.04 1.00
CA ALA A 128 -13.66 -2.90 0.27
C ALA A 128 -14.15 -4.23 -0.30
N ILE A 129 -13.26 -4.99 -0.94
CA ILE A 129 -13.59 -6.30 -1.53
C ILE A 129 -14.04 -7.30 -0.46
N ALA A 130 -13.35 -7.31 0.69
CA ALA A 130 -13.68 -8.20 1.80
C ALA A 130 -15.02 -7.84 2.46
N ALA A 131 -15.33 -6.55 2.56
CA ALA A 131 -16.59 -6.08 3.11
C ALA A 131 -17.78 -6.29 2.17
N PHE A 132 -17.57 -6.30 0.85
CA PHE A 132 -18.63 -6.42 -0.16
C PHE A 132 -18.44 -7.65 -1.07
N PRO A 133 -18.89 -8.85 -0.65
CA PRO A 133 -18.84 -10.06 -1.48
C PRO A 133 -19.63 -9.97 -2.80
N VAL A 134 -20.48 -8.95 -2.95
CA VAL A 134 -21.17 -8.64 -4.23
C VAL A 134 -20.21 -8.16 -5.32
N ILE A 135 -18.99 -7.73 -4.96
CA ILE A 135 -17.95 -7.37 -5.93
C ILE A 135 -17.41 -8.67 -6.55
N PRO A 136 -17.41 -8.82 -7.88
CA PRO A 136 -16.89 -10.01 -8.53
C PRO A 136 -15.42 -10.27 -8.17
N LEU A 137 -15.06 -11.54 -7.97
CA LEU A 137 -13.69 -12.02 -7.71
C LEU A 137 -12.67 -11.39 -8.66
N SER A 138 -12.98 -11.39 -9.96
CA SER A 138 -12.11 -10.86 -11.01
C SER A 138 -11.87 -9.36 -10.88
N TRP A 139 -12.86 -8.60 -10.41
CA TRP A 139 -12.72 -7.16 -10.17
C TRP A 139 -11.80 -6.90 -8.98
N GLY A 140 -11.95 -7.69 -7.91
CA GLY A 140 -11.09 -7.60 -6.74
C GLY A 140 -9.62 -7.90 -7.03
N ILE A 141 -9.35 -8.94 -7.83
CA ILE A 141 -7.99 -9.24 -8.31
C ILE A 141 -7.46 -8.11 -9.21
N ALA A 142 -8.27 -7.65 -10.17
CA ALA A 142 -7.85 -6.62 -11.12
C ALA A 142 -7.49 -5.30 -10.43
N ILE A 143 -8.32 -4.80 -9.50
CA ILE A 143 -8.07 -3.52 -8.84
C ILE A 143 -6.82 -3.54 -7.98
N ILE A 144 -6.52 -4.64 -7.30
CA ILE A 144 -5.31 -4.78 -6.48
C ILE A 144 -4.03 -4.83 -7.34
N ILE A 145 -4.09 -5.52 -8.48
CA ILE A 145 -2.96 -5.52 -9.44
C ILE A 145 -2.76 -4.12 -10.02
N LEU A 146 -3.84 -3.46 -10.44
CA LEU A 146 -3.78 -2.09 -10.96
C LEU A 146 -3.22 -1.11 -9.92
N ALA A 147 -3.63 -1.21 -8.66
CA ALA A 147 -3.11 -0.41 -7.56
C ALA A 147 -1.59 -0.60 -7.39
N GLY A 148 -1.13 -1.85 -7.33
CA GLY A 148 0.30 -2.15 -7.19
C GLY A 148 1.15 -1.68 -8.37
N ILE A 149 0.65 -1.81 -9.60
CA ILE A 149 1.37 -1.31 -10.79
C ILE A 149 1.44 0.23 -10.77
N ALA A 150 0.33 0.90 -10.42
CA ALA A 150 0.29 2.35 -10.33
C ALA A 150 1.27 2.89 -9.28
N ASP A 151 1.32 2.29 -8.09
CA ASP A 151 2.23 2.67 -7.01
C ASP A 151 3.71 2.45 -7.40
N TRP A 152 4.03 1.28 -7.98
CA TRP A 152 5.36 0.99 -8.48
C TRP A 152 5.81 2.01 -9.53
N LEU A 153 4.92 2.38 -10.46
CA LEU A 153 5.20 3.38 -11.50
C LEU A 153 5.39 4.79 -10.92
N ALA A 154 4.57 5.17 -9.94
CA ALA A 154 4.69 6.45 -9.25
C ALA A 154 6.08 6.56 -8.59
N LEU A 155 6.52 5.53 -7.87
CA LEU A 155 7.85 5.54 -7.25
C LEU A 155 8.97 5.60 -8.30
N ARG A 156 8.83 4.93 -9.45
CA ARG A 156 9.81 5.01 -10.54
C ARG A 156 9.87 6.38 -11.19
N GLU A 157 8.73 7.06 -11.30
CA GLU A 157 8.67 8.46 -11.71
C GLU A 157 9.48 9.33 -10.73
N VAL A 158 9.32 9.15 -9.41
CA VAL A 158 10.13 9.87 -8.41
C VAL A 158 11.61 9.52 -8.52
N MET A 159 11.97 8.24 -8.73
CA MET A 159 13.37 7.83 -8.91
C MET A 159 14.04 8.48 -10.12
N LYS A 160 13.28 8.71 -11.20
CA LYS A 160 13.76 9.35 -12.42
C LYS A 160 13.92 10.86 -12.27
N THR A 161 12.96 11.50 -11.64
CA THR A 161 12.86 12.97 -11.58
C THR A 161 13.49 13.57 -10.32
N ASN A 162 13.65 12.75 -9.27
CA ASN A 162 13.89 13.17 -7.89
C ASN A 162 12.85 14.16 -7.35
N VAL A 163 11.65 14.17 -7.94
CA VAL A 163 10.52 15.01 -7.51
C VAL A 163 9.29 14.13 -7.36
N MET A 164 8.64 14.22 -6.21
CA MET A 164 7.35 13.59 -5.98
C MET A 164 6.24 14.48 -6.51
N TYR A 165 5.52 14.01 -7.54
CA TYR A 165 4.47 14.77 -8.19
C TYR A 165 3.09 14.28 -7.74
N PHE A 166 2.34 15.16 -7.07
CA PHE A 166 0.93 14.95 -6.75
C PHE A 166 0.08 15.73 -7.74
N GLY A 167 -0.60 15.02 -8.64
CA GLY A 167 -1.54 15.62 -9.59
C GLY A 167 -2.86 16.03 -8.92
N PRO A 168 -3.83 16.56 -9.68
CA PRO A 168 -5.16 16.90 -9.15
C PRO A 168 -5.90 15.73 -8.51
N VAL A 169 -5.70 14.52 -9.04
CA VAL A 169 -6.15 13.29 -8.40
C VAL A 169 -4.90 12.50 -8.04
N SER A 170 -4.52 12.58 -6.77
CA SER A 170 -3.35 11.95 -6.18
C SER A 170 -3.76 10.87 -5.16
N THR A 171 -2.78 10.36 -4.43
CA THR A 171 -3.00 9.40 -3.34
C THR A 171 -3.95 9.97 -2.28
N ASP A 172 -3.82 11.24 -1.93
CA ASP A 172 -4.68 11.91 -0.94
C ASP A 172 -6.16 11.90 -1.37
N GLU A 173 -6.46 12.25 -2.63
CA GLU A 173 -7.82 12.16 -3.17
C GLU A 173 -8.35 10.73 -3.11
N GLY A 174 -7.50 9.73 -3.40
CA GLY A 174 -7.86 8.32 -3.33
C GLY A 174 -8.24 7.89 -1.91
N ILE A 175 -7.43 8.26 -0.92
CA ILE A 175 -7.68 7.97 0.49
C ILE A 175 -8.95 8.70 0.97
N PHE A 176 -9.16 9.94 0.54
CA PHE A 176 -10.37 10.70 0.87
C PHE A 176 -11.63 10.07 0.29
N VAL A 177 -11.59 9.62 -0.98
CA VAL A 177 -12.70 8.89 -1.60
C VAL A 177 -13.00 7.60 -0.83
N TYR A 178 -11.97 6.86 -0.43
CA TYR A 178 -12.14 5.65 0.37
C TYR A 178 -12.73 5.94 1.77
N TRP A 179 -12.23 6.96 2.45
CA TRP A 179 -12.78 7.45 3.71
C TRP A 179 -14.27 7.83 3.58
N ALA A 180 -14.59 8.61 2.55
CA ALA A 180 -15.95 9.08 2.28
C ALA A 180 -16.88 7.91 1.96
N LEU A 181 -16.42 6.93 1.18
CA LEU A 181 -17.16 5.70 0.92
C LEU A 181 -17.55 5.01 2.23
N LEU A 182 -16.59 4.74 3.12
CA LEU A 182 -16.86 4.10 4.41
C LEU A 182 -17.81 4.95 5.28
N PHE A 183 -17.61 6.26 5.30
CA PHE A 183 -18.47 7.20 6.02
C PHE A 183 -19.92 7.12 5.52
N PHE A 184 -20.14 7.19 4.21
CA PHE A 184 -21.49 7.13 3.64
C PHE A 184 -22.12 5.74 3.73
N ILE A 185 -21.35 4.65 3.76
CA ILE A 185 -21.87 3.32 4.10
C ILE A 185 -22.42 3.31 5.53
N SER A 186 -21.74 3.95 6.49
CA SER A 186 -22.22 4.03 7.87
C SER A 186 -23.54 4.79 8.02
N ILE A 187 -23.84 5.73 7.09
CA ILE A 187 -25.06 6.54 7.11
C ILE A 187 -26.19 5.86 6.33
N LEU A 188 -25.93 5.51 5.07
CA LEU A 188 -26.94 4.98 4.13
C LEU A 188 -27.23 3.50 4.39
N GLY A 189 -26.30 2.78 5.02
CA GLY A 189 -26.39 1.35 5.30
C GLY A 189 -25.86 0.47 4.17
N TYR A 190 -25.42 -0.74 4.52
CA TYR A 190 -24.79 -1.68 3.61
C TYR A 190 -25.66 -2.03 2.39
N ASP A 191 -26.96 -2.28 2.62
CA ASP A 191 -27.88 -2.72 1.57
C ASP A 191 -28.00 -1.72 0.42
N PHE A 192 -27.97 -0.40 0.70
CA PHE A 192 -27.96 0.61 -0.34
C PHE A 192 -26.77 0.46 -1.28
N TRP A 193 -25.59 0.17 -0.72
CA TRP A 193 -24.34 0.06 -1.48
C TRP A 193 -24.19 -1.29 -2.19
N ALA A 194 -24.79 -2.35 -1.64
CA ALA A 194 -24.71 -3.71 -2.15
C ALA A 194 -25.86 -4.10 -3.11
N ALA A 195 -27.00 -3.41 -3.05
CA ALA A 195 -28.15 -3.70 -3.90
C ALA A 195 -27.91 -3.22 -5.35
N PRO A 196 -28.20 -4.05 -6.37
CA PRO A 196 -28.13 -3.63 -7.77
C PRO A 196 -29.05 -2.45 -8.08
N LEU A 197 -28.55 -1.45 -8.79
CA LEU A 197 -29.36 -0.32 -9.22
C LEU A 197 -30.39 -0.74 -10.30
N PRO A 198 -31.66 -0.27 -10.21
CA PRO A 198 -32.67 -0.55 -11.23
C PRO A 198 -32.22 -0.12 -12.63
N GLY A 199 -32.35 -1.02 -13.61
CA GLY A 199 -31.99 -0.76 -15.01
C GLY A 199 -30.49 -0.88 -15.35
N ILE A 200 -29.59 -0.81 -14.37
CA ILE A 200 -28.13 -0.95 -14.58
C ILE A 200 -27.63 -2.32 -14.14
N GLY A 201 -28.23 -2.91 -13.10
CA GLY A 201 -27.83 -4.24 -12.57
C GLY A 201 -26.49 -4.26 -11.84
N ILE A 202 -25.83 -3.10 -11.68
CA ILE A 202 -24.58 -2.93 -10.95
C ILE A 202 -24.88 -2.22 -9.62
N PRO A 203 -24.37 -2.72 -8.48
CA PRO A 203 -24.55 -2.05 -7.20
C PRO A 203 -23.69 -0.78 -7.09
N PRO A 204 -24.06 0.23 -6.27
CA PRO A 204 -23.29 1.46 -6.12
C PRO A 204 -21.81 1.23 -5.77
N ILE A 205 -21.51 0.24 -4.93
CA ILE A 205 -20.11 -0.13 -4.63
C ILE A 205 -19.33 -0.53 -5.89
N GLY A 206 -19.97 -1.24 -6.82
CA GLY A 206 -19.38 -1.63 -8.09
C GLY A 206 -19.02 -0.42 -8.96
N ILE A 207 -19.86 0.61 -8.98
CA ILE A 207 -19.56 1.86 -9.71
C ILE A 207 -18.32 2.55 -9.15
N VAL A 208 -18.20 2.61 -7.82
CA VAL A 208 -17.03 3.19 -7.14
C VAL A 208 -15.76 2.41 -7.46
N VAL A 209 -15.79 1.08 -7.30
CA VAL A 209 -14.65 0.19 -7.61
C VAL A 209 -14.22 0.32 -9.06
N PHE A 210 -15.19 0.37 -10.00
CA PHE A 210 -14.90 0.58 -11.42
C PHE A 210 -14.23 1.94 -11.68
N GLY A 211 -14.75 3.02 -11.09
CA GLY A 211 -14.17 4.36 -11.21
C GLY A 211 -12.74 4.43 -10.67
N VAL A 212 -12.47 3.80 -9.52
CA VAL A 212 -11.10 3.69 -8.97
C VAL A 212 -10.18 2.88 -9.89
N GLY A 213 -10.68 1.78 -10.46
CA GLY A 213 -9.94 0.99 -11.46
C GLY A 213 -9.56 1.83 -12.69
N LEU A 214 -10.49 2.63 -13.23
CA LEU A 214 -10.20 3.55 -14.33
C LEU A 214 -9.15 4.61 -13.96
N ASN A 215 -9.17 5.12 -12.72
CA ASN A 215 -8.14 6.05 -12.25
C ASN A 215 -6.76 5.38 -12.24
N PHE A 216 -6.62 4.18 -11.68
CA PHE A 216 -5.33 3.48 -11.72
C PHE A 216 -4.85 3.24 -13.16
N ILE A 217 -5.75 2.84 -14.06
CA ILE A 217 -5.43 2.70 -15.49
C ILE A 217 -4.92 4.03 -16.06
N TYR A 218 -5.62 5.14 -15.81
CA TYR A 218 -5.19 6.47 -16.24
C TYR A 218 -3.78 6.82 -15.72
N GLN A 219 -3.49 6.59 -14.44
CA GLN A 219 -2.18 6.87 -13.86
C GLN A 219 -1.07 6.03 -14.50
N ILE A 220 -1.33 4.74 -14.72
CA ILE A 220 -0.41 3.82 -15.39
C ILE A 220 -0.09 4.33 -16.80
N PHE A 221 -1.10 4.63 -17.61
CA PHE A 221 -0.91 5.15 -18.97
C PHE A 221 -0.21 6.51 -18.98
N ARG A 222 -0.56 7.41 -18.06
CA ARG A 222 0.09 8.72 -17.91
C ARG A 222 1.59 8.55 -17.71
N VAL A 223 2.02 7.74 -16.75
CA VAL A 223 3.45 7.53 -16.45
C VAL A 223 4.15 6.84 -17.61
N LEU A 224 3.57 5.76 -18.16
CA LEU A 224 4.16 5.03 -19.27
C LEU A 224 4.34 5.92 -20.51
N ILE A 225 3.33 6.70 -20.91
CA ILE A 225 3.43 7.58 -22.07
C ILE A 225 4.45 8.70 -21.82
N THR A 226 4.35 9.38 -20.68
CA THR A 226 5.22 10.52 -20.32
C THR A 226 6.69 10.13 -20.29
N TYR A 227 7.00 8.95 -19.78
CA TYR A 227 8.38 8.47 -19.63
C TYR A 227 8.79 7.42 -20.66
N ARG A 228 8.09 7.33 -21.80
CA ARG A 228 8.43 6.47 -22.95
C ARG A 228 8.57 4.99 -22.56
N PHE A 229 7.54 4.45 -21.91
CA PHE A 229 7.42 3.07 -21.45
C PHE A 229 8.54 2.64 -20.49
N MET A 230 9.05 3.59 -19.69
CA MET A 230 10.04 3.31 -18.65
C MET A 230 9.53 2.25 -17.67
N GLY A 231 10.37 1.25 -17.40
CA GLY A 231 10.07 0.23 -16.39
C GLY A 231 9.07 -0.84 -16.84
N LEU A 232 8.61 -0.82 -18.09
CA LEU A 232 7.62 -1.79 -18.60
C LEU A 232 8.10 -3.23 -18.44
N ARG A 233 9.37 -3.51 -18.79
CA ARG A 233 9.94 -4.85 -18.64
C ARG A 233 9.94 -5.29 -17.18
N GLU A 234 10.37 -4.41 -16.28
CA GLU A 234 10.43 -4.71 -14.86
C GLU A 234 9.02 -4.94 -14.30
N ILE A 235 8.04 -4.10 -14.61
CA ILE A 235 6.63 -4.32 -14.20
C ILE A 235 6.10 -5.66 -14.69
N LEU A 236 6.38 -6.01 -15.94
CA LEU A 236 5.94 -7.30 -16.49
C LEU A 236 6.56 -8.45 -15.69
N VAL A 237 7.86 -8.39 -15.38
CA VAL A 237 8.54 -9.40 -14.56
C VAL A 237 7.97 -9.44 -13.14
N GLU A 238 7.76 -8.30 -12.50
CA GLU A 238 7.19 -8.23 -11.15
C GLU A 238 5.76 -8.78 -11.13
N SER A 239 4.97 -8.49 -12.17
CA SER A 239 3.61 -9.01 -12.31
C SER A 239 3.55 -10.54 -12.48
N LEU A 240 4.63 -11.18 -12.96
CA LEU A 240 4.69 -12.65 -13.05
C LEU A 240 4.65 -13.30 -11.66
N TYR A 241 5.15 -12.64 -10.61
CA TYR A 241 5.09 -13.16 -9.25
C TYR A 241 3.66 -13.25 -8.70
N TYR A 242 2.70 -12.51 -9.28
CA TYR A 242 1.30 -12.60 -8.89
C TYR A 242 0.56 -13.78 -9.53
N ILE A 243 1.04 -14.30 -10.67
CA ILE A 243 0.34 -15.38 -11.40
C ILE A 243 0.13 -16.63 -10.52
N PRO A 244 1.14 -17.17 -9.83
CA PRO A 244 0.93 -18.34 -8.97
C PRO A 244 -0.07 -18.09 -7.85
N ILE A 245 -0.09 -16.88 -7.29
CA ILE A 245 -1.03 -16.49 -6.23
C ILE A 245 -2.46 -16.41 -6.79
N ILE A 246 -2.64 -15.83 -7.97
CA ILE A 246 -3.94 -15.74 -8.66
C ILE A 246 -4.47 -17.14 -9.00
N LEU A 247 -3.59 -18.02 -9.53
CA LEU A 247 -3.95 -19.41 -9.79
C LEU A 247 -4.34 -20.13 -8.50
N TRP A 248 -3.65 -19.86 -7.39
CA TRP A 248 -4.01 -20.41 -6.08
C TRP A 248 -5.38 -19.91 -5.61
N ILE A 249 -5.70 -18.62 -5.76
CA ILE A 249 -7.03 -18.07 -5.41
C ILE A 249 -8.12 -18.88 -6.13
N VAL A 250 -8.00 -19.01 -7.45
CA VAL A 250 -9.03 -19.67 -8.28
C VAL A 250 -9.09 -21.17 -7.99
N ALA A 251 -7.95 -21.85 -7.91
CA ALA A 251 -7.90 -23.30 -7.76
C ALA A 251 -8.31 -23.78 -6.36
N THR A 252 -8.12 -22.96 -5.33
CA THR A 252 -8.45 -23.35 -3.94
C THR A 252 -9.81 -22.84 -3.48
N ALA A 253 -10.42 -21.88 -4.17
CA ALA A 253 -11.75 -21.35 -3.83
C ALA A 253 -12.83 -22.43 -3.64
N PRO A 254 -12.94 -23.50 -4.45
CA PRO A 254 -13.94 -24.55 -4.24
C PRO A 254 -13.73 -25.37 -2.96
N VAL A 255 -12.50 -25.44 -2.44
CA VAL A 255 -12.12 -26.27 -1.29
C VAL A 255 -12.04 -25.44 0.00
N LEU A 256 -11.49 -24.22 -0.08
CA LEU A 256 -11.26 -23.33 1.07
C LEU A 256 -12.37 -22.29 1.24
N GLY A 257 -13.26 -22.15 0.26
CA GLY A 257 -14.27 -21.09 0.17
C GLY A 257 -13.75 -19.87 -0.57
N GLU A 258 -14.57 -19.30 -1.46
CA GLU A 258 -14.21 -18.16 -2.32
C GLU A 258 -13.70 -16.96 -1.53
N ARG A 259 -14.40 -16.60 -0.45
CA ARG A 259 -14.03 -15.47 0.42
C ARG A 259 -12.65 -15.65 1.03
N PHE A 260 -12.38 -16.84 1.60
CA PHE A 260 -11.11 -17.12 2.25
C PHE A 260 -9.98 -17.09 1.22
N ALA A 261 -10.13 -17.82 0.12
CA ALA A 261 -9.13 -17.90 -0.93
C ALA A 261 -8.79 -16.52 -1.49
N LEU A 262 -9.81 -15.71 -1.79
CA LEU A 262 -9.65 -14.33 -2.27
C LEU A 262 -8.90 -13.47 -1.25
N ILE A 263 -9.39 -13.36 -0.01
CA ILE A 263 -8.79 -12.47 1.00
C ILE A 263 -7.33 -12.87 1.27
N SER A 264 -7.04 -14.15 1.46
CA SER A 264 -5.66 -14.60 1.72
C SER A 264 -4.75 -14.38 0.51
N GLY A 265 -5.24 -14.61 -0.71
CA GLY A 265 -4.43 -14.38 -1.92
C GLY A 265 -4.18 -12.91 -2.19
N LEU A 266 -5.18 -12.04 -2.01
CA LEU A 266 -5.02 -10.60 -2.15
C LEU A 266 -4.07 -10.03 -1.08
N LEU A 267 -4.13 -10.55 0.16
CA LEU A 267 -3.14 -10.21 1.19
C LEU A 267 -1.74 -10.64 0.74
N ALA A 268 -1.56 -11.86 0.25
CA ALA A 268 -0.27 -12.33 -0.25
C ALA A 268 0.27 -11.47 -1.40
N ILE A 269 -0.59 -11.04 -2.33
CA ILE A 269 -0.23 -10.05 -3.37
C ILE A 269 0.22 -8.74 -2.73
N GLY A 270 -0.51 -8.23 -1.72
CA GLY A 270 -0.17 -6.98 -1.05
C GLY A 270 1.17 -7.02 -0.31
N PHE A 271 1.44 -8.07 0.46
CA PHE A 271 2.74 -8.26 1.13
C PHE A 271 3.88 -8.40 0.10
N THR A 272 3.63 -9.15 -0.98
CA THR A 272 4.60 -9.31 -2.07
C THR A 272 4.85 -7.98 -2.77
N GLY A 273 3.81 -7.23 -3.12
CA GLY A 273 3.92 -5.91 -3.76
C GLY A 273 4.65 -4.89 -2.89
N SER A 274 4.32 -4.83 -1.59
CA SER A 274 4.98 -3.95 -0.62
C SER A 274 6.48 -4.27 -0.49
N ARG A 275 6.87 -5.54 -0.58
CA ARG A 275 8.28 -5.96 -0.62
C ARG A 275 9.00 -5.38 -1.85
N HIS A 276 8.39 -5.46 -3.03
CA HIS A 276 8.96 -4.89 -4.27
C HIS A 276 9.10 -3.36 -4.19
N VAL A 277 8.07 -2.67 -3.70
CA VAL A 277 8.09 -1.21 -3.51
C VAL A 277 9.14 -0.80 -2.48
N GLY A 278 9.26 -1.54 -1.38
CA GLY A 278 10.28 -1.31 -0.36
C GLY A 278 11.70 -1.42 -0.92
N ASP A 279 11.97 -2.34 -1.85
CA ASP A 279 13.31 -2.45 -2.47
C ASP A 279 13.56 -1.31 -3.47
N LEU A 280 12.55 -0.83 -4.18
CA LEU A 280 12.65 0.41 -4.97
C LEU A 280 12.94 1.63 -4.09
N LEU A 281 12.27 1.76 -2.94
CA LEU A 281 12.55 2.83 -1.97
C LEU A 281 14.02 2.77 -1.53
N ARG A 282 14.54 1.58 -1.27
CA ARG A 282 15.95 1.38 -0.86
C ARG A 282 16.94 1.68 -1.97
N VAL A 283 16.60 1.37 -3.23
CA VAL A 283 17.40 1.81 -4.39
C VAL A 283 17.46 3.34 -4.41
N ARG A 284 16.30 4.00 -4.29
CA ARG A 284 16.20 5.47 -4.29
C ARG A 284 16.94 6.13 -3.14
N LEU A 285 16.79 5.59 -1.93
CA LEU A 285 17.16 6.26 -0.69
C LEU A 285 18.57 5.89 -0.21
N THR A 286 19.00 4.65 -0.44
CA THR A 286 20.29 4.14 0.04
C THR A 286 21.27 3.80 -1.08
N GLY A 287 20.83 3.84 -2.34
CA GLY A 287 21.64 3.42 -3.49
C GLY A 287 21.80 1.91 -3.61
N LEU A 288 20.85 1.14 -3.05
CA LEU A 288 20.81 -0.31 -3.17
C LEU A 288 20.75 -0.70 -4.65
N ALA A 289 21.49 -1.74 -5.04
CA ALA A 289 21.35 -2.29 -6.38
C ALA A 289 19.97 -2.92 -6.54
N LEU A 290 19.23 -2.52 -7.58
CA LEU A 290 17.88 -3.03 -7.86
C LEU A 290 17.89 -4.57 -7.94
N PRO A 291 17.15 -5.27 -7.06
CA PRO A 291 16.98 -6.71 -7.17
C PRO A 291 16.31 -7.05 -8.50
N ARG A 292 16.91 -7.95 -9.27
CA ARG A 292 16.34 -8.43 -10.55
C ARG A 292 15.55 -9.73 -10.39
N PHE A 293 15.71 -10.40 -9.25
CA PHE A 293 15.14 -11.71 -8.98
C PHE A 293 15.11 -11.97 -7.48
N TYR A 294 14.00 -12.56 -7.03
CA TYR A 294 13.75 -12.95 -5.64
C TYR A 294 13.73 -14.49 -5.55
N PRO A 295 14.87 -15.14 -5.25
CA PRO A 295 14.97 -16.61 -5.28
C PRO A 295 14.11 -17.28 -4.21
N ASP A 296 14.06 -16.70 -3.02
CA ASP A 296 13.22 -17.14 -1.90
C ASP A 296 11.73 -17.08 -2.26
N LEU A 297 11.27 -15.96 -2.82
CA LEU A 297 9.91 -15.81 -3.30
C LEU A 297 9.61 -16.80 -4.45
N ALA A 298 10.52 -16.95 -5.41
CA ALA A 298 10.36 -17.89 -6.52
C ALA A 298 10.22 -19.34 -6.03
N ILE A 299 10.99 -19.75 -5.02
CA ILE A 299 10.86 -21.08 -4.39
C ILE A 299 9.48 -21.24 -3.74
N CYS A 300 9.01 -20.24 -3.00
CA CYS A 300 7.68 -20.28 -2.38
C CYS A 300 6.56 -20.42 -3.43
N LEU A 301 6.65 -19.66 -4.52
CA LEU A 301 5.67 -19.72 -5.60
C LEU A 301 5.73 -21.02 -6.40
N LEU A 302 6.93 -21.57 -6.66
CA LEU A 302 7.07 -22.89 -7.28
C LEU A 302 6.52 -24.00 -6.40
N PHE A 303 6.71 -23.90 -5.09
CA PHE A 303 6.11 -24.82 -4.13
C PHE A 303 4.57 -24.74 -4.18
N MET A 304 4.02 -23.52 -4.20
CA MET A 304 2.58 -23.29 -4.37
C MET A 304 2.05 -23.93 -5.67
N LEU A 305 2.70 -23.70 -6.82
CA LEU A 305 2.32 -24.32 -8.09
C LEU A 305 2.41 -25.85 -8.06
N SER A 306 3.42 -26.40 -7.38
CA SER A 306 3.59 -27.84 -7.24
C SER A 306 2.41 -28.46 -6.46
N VAL A 307 2.01 -27.84 -5.34
CA VAL A 307 0.84 -28.28 -4.56
C VAL A 307 -0.45 -28.21 -5.40
N LEU A 308 -0.65 -27.13 -6.16
CA LEU A 308 -1.79 -27.00 -7.06
C LEU A 308 -1.79 -28.07 -8.16
N PHE A 309 -0.63 -28.39 -8.73
CA PHE A 309 -0.48 -29.44 -9.73
C PHE A 309 -0.87 -30.81 -9.15
N VAL A 310 -0.37 -31.16 -7.96
CA VAL A 310 -0.74 -32.42 -7.28
C VAL A 310 -2.26 -32.46 -7.04
N ASN A 311 -2.84 -31.38 -6.51
CA ASN A 311 -4.28 -31.29 -6.23
C ASN A 311 -5.15 -31.47 -7.49
N ALA A 312 -4.74 -30.88 -8.61
CA ALA A 312 -5.53 -30.87 -9.83
C ALA A 312 -5.35 -32.12 -10.69
N ILE A 313 -4.15 -32.70 -10.74
CA ILE A 313 -3.78 -33.76 -11.71
C ILE A 313 -3.59 -35.12 -11.06
N ILE A 314 -3.04 -35.17 -9.84
CA ILE A 314 -2.67 -36.44 -9.20
C ILE A 314 -3.79 -36.92 -8.28
N LEU A 315 -4.12 -36.13 -7.26
CA LEU A 315 -5.18 -36.47 -6.31
C LEU A 315 -5.69 -35.21 -5.57
N PRO A 316 -6.99 -35.12 -5.25
CA PRO A 316 -7.53 -34.03 -4.45
C PRO A 316 -6.89 -33.98 -3.05
N LEU A 317 -6.33 -32.84 -2.69
CA LEU A 317 -5.67 -32.62 -1.41
C LEU A 317 -6.64 -32.08 -0.35
N PRO A 318 -6.48 -32.48 0.92
CA PRO A 318 -7.22 -31.86 2.01
C PRO A 318 -6.83 -30.38 2.19
N ALA A 319 -7.77 -29.59 2.73
CA ALA A 319 -7.63 -28.14 2.90
C ALA A 319 -6.30 -27.70 3.55
N TRP A 320 -5.84 -28.39 4.59
CA TRP A 320 -4.60 -28.02 5.29
C TRP A 320 -3.34 -28.12 4.41
N LEU A 321 -3.30 -29.05 3.44
CA LEU A 321 -2.21 -29.15 2.47
C LEU A 321 -2.26 -28.02 1.43
N LEU A 322 -3.45 -27.53 1.08
CA LEU A 322 -3.62 -26.37 0.21
C LEU A 322 -3.26 -25.06 0.90
N LEU A 323 -3.45 -24.98 2.22
CA LEU A 323 -3.09 -23.83 3.06
C LEU A 323 -1.58 -23.73 3.31
N PHE A 324 -0.90 -24.86 3.41
CA PHE A 324 0.52 -24.91 3.76
C PHE A 324 1.44 -24.03 2.88
N PRO A 325 1.38 -24.06 1.53
CA PRO A 325 2.20 -23.17 0.70
C PRO A 325 1.88 -21.68 0.91
N MET A 326 0.63 -21.34 1.22
CA MET A 326 0.24 -19.97 1.53
C MET A 326 0.85 -19.50 2.85
N VAL A 327 0.86 -20.34 3.89
CA VAL A 327 1.53 -20.04 5.17
C VAL A 327 3.03 -19.83 4.97
N VAL A 328 3.68 -20.71 4.19
CA VAL A 328 5.12 -20.57 3.87
C VAL A 328 5.40 -19.24 3.16
N LEU A 329 4.59 -18.87 2.18
CA LEU A 329 4.71 -17.59 1.46
C LEU A 329 4.57 -16.39 2.42
N PHE A 330 3.60 -16.41 3.34
CA PHE A 330 3.44 -15.33 4.32
C PHE A 330 4.62 -15.22 5.28
N VAL A 331 5.12 -16.35 5.80
CA VAL A 331 6.28 -16.36 6.71
C VAL A 331 7.52 -15.81 6.00
N ASP A 332 7.80 -16.27 4.78
CA ASP A 332 8.94 -15.80 3.98
C ASP A 332 8.83 -14.29 3.70
N THR A 333 7.68 -13.84 3.21
CA THR A 333 7.48 -12.44 2.84
C THR A 333 7.52 -11.52 4.06
N ALA A 334 6.91 -11.92 5.19
CA ALA A 334 6.98 -11.18 6.44
C ALA A 334 8.42 -11.08 6.95
N HIS A 335 9.17 -12.18 6.92
CA HIS A 335 10.58 -12.18 7.29
C HIS A 335 11.41 -11.26 6.38
N ALA A 336 11.19 -11.31 5.06
CA ALA A 336 11.87 -10.45 4.10
C ALA A 336 11.57 -8.96 4.34
N LEU A 337 10.33 -8.60 4.62
CA LEU A 337 9.90 -7.23 4.94
C LEU A 337 10.53 -6.71 6.24
N VAL A 338 10.59 -7.54 7.29
CA VAL A 338 11.28 -7.19 8.53
C VAL A 338 12.77 -6.95 8.28
N LEU A 339 13.43 -7.84 7.52
CA LEU A 339 14.83 -7.66 7.14
C LEU A 339 15.04 -6.39 6.31
N GLN A 340 14.15 -6.11 5.37
CA GLN A 340 14.19 -4.92 4.52
C GLN A 340 14.14 -3.65 5.37
N PHE A 341 13.22 -3.58 6.33
CA PHE A 341 13.11 -2.45 7.26
C PHE A 341 14.37 -2.31 8.11
N MET A 342 14.77 -3.39 8.80
CA MET A 342 15.91 -3.36 9.74
C MET A 342 17.23 -3.03 9.06
N ARG A 343 17.47 -3.56 7.85
CA ARG A 343 18.69 -3.26 7.11
C ARG A 343 18.72 -1.84 6.59
N THR A 344 17.57 -1.27 6.22
CA THR A 344 17.49 0.13 5.79
C THR A 344 17.75 1.07 6.96
N ALA A 345 17.10 0.85 8.11
CA ALA A 345 17.36 1.61 9.32
C ALA A 345 18.84 1.53 9.73
N ARG A 346 19.43 0.33 9.68
CA ARG A 346 20.86 0.11 9.96
C ARG A 346 21.77 0.86 8.97
N ARG A 347 21.50 0.78 7.67
CA ARG A 347 22.30 1.47 6.64
C ARG A 347 22.27 2.98 6.83
N VAL A 348 21.09 3.54 7.13
CA VAL A 348 20.97 4.99 7.40
C VAL A 348 21.74 5.36 8.67
N TYR A 349 21.65 4.56 9.74
CA TYR A 349 22.43 4.80 10.95
C TYR A 349 23.94 4.74 10.69
N GLU A 350 24.43 3.72 9.99
CA GLU A 350 25.86 3.55 9.69
C GLU A 350 26.42 4.68 8.81
N CYS A 351 25.63 5.23 7.89
CA CYS A 351 26.06 6.32 7.01
C CYS A 351 25.87 7.71 7.63
N LEU A 352 24.72 7.98 8.24
CA LEU A 352 24.29 9.33 8.61
C LEU A 352 24.23 9.54 10.14
N GLY A 353 24.39 8.49 10.95
CA GLY A 353 24.23 8.57 12.41
C GLY A 353 22.79 8.82 12.87
N VAL A 354 21.81 8.73 11.96
CA VAL A 354 20.39 8.96 12.26
C VAL A 354 19.76 7.68 12.78
N THR A 355 19.10 7.77 13.94
CA THR A 355 18.36 6.65 14.54
C THR A 355 16.88 6.70 14.16
N LEU A 356 16.16 5.59 14.34
CA LEU A 356 14.75 5.48 13.93
C LEU A 356 13.82 6.49 14.62
N PHE A 357 14.11 6.86 15.86
CA PHE A 357 13.27 7.80 16.63
C PHE A 357 14.03 9.05 17.09
N GLY A 358 15.30 9.19 16.72
CA GLY A 358 16.11 10.34 17.10
C GLY A 358 15.96 11.53 16.16
N THR A 359 16.43 12.68 16.63
CA THR A 359 16.64 13.86 15.79
C THR A 359 17.85 13.64 14.89
N SER A 360 17.86 14.25 13.71
CA SER A 360 19.07 14.21 12.88
C SER A 360 20.18 14.97 13.60
N PRO A 361 21.43 14.47 13.66
CA PRO A 361 22.56 15.31 14.05
C PRO A 361 22.62 16.53 13.11
N GLU A 362 23.08 17.67 13.61
CA GLU A 362 23.03 19.04 13.04
C GLU A 362 23.51 19.24 11.56
N ARG A 363 23.81 18.16 10.82
CA ARG A 363 24.25 18.17 9.42
C ARG A 363 23.19 17.84 8.37
N ALA A 364 21.93 17.57 8.70
CA ALA A 364 20.93 17.29 7.67
C ALA A 364 20.32 18.55 7.05
N VAL A 365 20.98 18.98 5.95
CA VAL A 365 20.43 19.58 4.71
C VAL A 365 19.24 20.52 4.87
N ALA A 366 19.51 21.81 4.69
CA ALA A 366 18.49 22.85 4.54
C ALA A 366 17.46 22.47 3.45
N VAL A 367 16.20 22.34 3.86
CA VAL A 367 15.06 22.26 2.95
C VAL A 367 14.74 23.68 2.50
N GLU A 368 15.20 24.09 1.32
CA GLU A 368 14.73 25.35 0.73
C GLU A 368 13.29 25.17 0.22
N PRO A 369 12.32 25.94 0.73
CA PRO A 369 10.99 25.96 0.14
C PRO A 369 11.09 26.66 -1.23
N VAL A 370 10.80 25.93 -2.31
CA VAL A 370 10.48 26.57 -3.58
C VAL A 370 9.10 27.21 -3.42
N ILE A 371 9.10 28.45 -2.97
CA ILE A 371 7.93 29.32 -3.02
C ILE A 371 7.73 29.67 -4.49
N GLN A 372 6.77 29.04 -5.17
CA GLN A 372 6.30 29.55 -6.45
C GLN A 372 5.43 30.78 -6.20
N LYS A 373 5.82 31.88 -6.86
CA LYS A 373 5.02 33.10 -7.04
C LYS A 373 3.83 32.84 -7.95
#